data_AF-A0A519UH01-F1
#
_entry.id   AF-A0A519UH01-F1
#
_cell.length_a   1.000
_cell.length_b   1.000
_cell.length_c   1.000
_cell.angle_alpha   90.00
_cell.angle_beta   90.00
_cell.angle_gamma   90.00
#
_symmetry.space_group_name_H-M   'P 1'
#
loop_
_entity.id
_entity.type
_entity.pdbx_description
1 polymer ?
#
loop_
_entity_poly.entity_id
_entity_poly.type
_entity_poly.pdbx_seq_one_letter_code
_entity_poly.pdbx_strand_id
1 'polypeptide(L)'
;MHPKWDVIIYNEDDAVRIIGDHLPNMLPIYKSYSHVVQRADIFRIILVYLFGGFYLDMDMYCLKPLDDLCNASMAIIAEEKTISNAEKNKLGLKQRLR
;
A
#
# COMPACT_ATOMS: atom_id res chain seq x y z
N MET A 1 -7.15 1.35 15.70
CA MET A 1 -7.26 -0.09 15.40
C MET A 1 -5.91 -0.82 15.41
N HIS A 2 -4.76 -0.13 15.47
CA HIS A 2 -3.44 -0.78 15.53
C HIS A 2 -2.45 0.00 16.41
N PRO A 3 -2.63 0.06 17.74
CA PRO A 3 -1.86 0.95 18.62
C PRO A 3 -0.39 0.55 18.81
N LYS A 4 -0.02 -0.67 18.41
CA LYS A 4 1.34 -1.23 18.53
C LYS A 4 2.12 -1.20 17.21
N TRP A 5 1.52 -0.66 16.16
CA TRP A 5 2.10 -0.69 14.82
C TRP A 5 2.86 0.60 14.55
N ASP A 6 4.04 0.49 13.95
CA ASP A 6 4.77 1.62 13.41
C ASP A 6 4.12 2.03 12.09
N VAL A 7 3.69 3.30 12.02
CA VAL A 7 3.07 3.88 10.83
C VAL A 7 4.06 4.85 10.22
N ILE A 8 4.50 4.55 8.99
CA ILE A 8 5.45 5.38 8.25
C ILE A 8 4.74 5.91 7.01
N ILE A 9 4.88 7.22 6.78
CA ILE A 9 4.39 7.89 5.58
C ILE A 9 5.62 8.24 4.74
N TYR A 10 5.63 7.81 3.49
CA TYR A 10 6.70 8.07 2.56
C TYR A 10 6.31 9.14 1.55
N ASN A 11 7.26 9.99 1.18
CA ASN A 11 7.11 10.94 0.10
C ASN A 11 8.02 10.58 -1.10
N GLU A 12 8.07 11.47 -2.10
CA GLU A 12 8.89 11.25 -3.30
C GLU A 12 10.40 11.28 -3.01
N ASP A 13 10.86 12.12 -2.10
CA ASP A 13 12.28 12.19 -1.73
C ASP A 13 12.72 10.90 -1.04
N ASP A 14 11.88 10.34 -0.18
CA ASP A 14 12.09 9.02 0.41
C ASP A 14 12.18 7.94 -0.65
N ALA A 15 11.30 7.98 -1.66
CA ALA A 15 11.34 7.01 -2.75
C ALA A 15 12.65 7.08 -3.54
N VAL A 16 13.10 8.27 -3.91
CA VAL A 16 14.37 8.47 -4.62
C VAL A 16 15.55 7.97 -3.79
N ARG A 17 15.58 8.30 -2.49
CA ARG A 17 16.63 7.87 -1.56
C ARG A 17 16.64 6.36 -1.39
N ILE A 18 15.51 5.76 -1.00
CA ILE A 18 15.38 4.32 -0.74
C ILE A 18 15.71 3.51 -2.00
N ILE A 19 15.21 3.90 -3.17
CA ILE A 19 15.51 3.20 -4.41
C ILE A 19 17.00 3.38 -4.77
N GLY A 20 17.57 4.57 -4.58
CA GLY A 20 19.00 4.81 -4.79
C GLY A 20 19.89 3.93 -3.90
N ASP A 21 19.53 3.81 -2.62
CA ASP A 21 20.31 3.08 -1.62
C ASP A 21 20.18 1.55 -1.75
N HIS A 22 18.98 1.04 -2.04
CA HIS A 22 18.70 -0.40 -2.03
C HIS A 22 18.58 -1.04 -3.42
N LEU A 23 18.15 -0.29 -4.44
CA LEU A 23 17.87 -0.78 -5.79
C LEU A 23 18.37 0.22 -6.85
N PRO A 24 19.67 0.59 -6.87
CA PRO A 24 20.18 1.68 -7.71
C PRO A 24 19.89 1.49 -9.20
N ASN A 25 19.87 0.25 -9.68
CA ASN A 25 19.54 -0.08 -11.08
C ASN A 25 18.06 0.19 -11.43
N MET A 26 17.15 0.25 -10.45
CA MET A 26 15.76 0.62 -10.65
C MET A 26 15.53 2.13 -10.66
N LEU A 27 16.45 2.93 -10.10
CA LEU A 27 16.25 4.38 -9.99
C LEU A 27 16.01 5.07 -11.35
N PRO A 28 16.74 4.73 -12.44
CA PRO A 28 16.46 5.28 -13.76
C PRO A 28 15.07 4.89 -14.28
N ILE A 29 14.63 3.66 -14.02
CA ILE A 29 13.31 3.14 -14.42
C ILE A 29 12.22 3.89 -13.66
N TYR A 30 12.35 4.00 -12.34
CA TYR A 30 11.45 4.77 -11.49
C TYR A 30 11.30 6.22 -11.98
N LYS A 31 12.42 6.88 -12.29
CA LYS A 31 12.43 8.26 -12.79
C LYS A 31 11.87 8.41 -14.22
N SER A 32 11.86 7.33 -15.01
CA SER A 32 11.31 7.36 -16.37
C SER A 32 9.78 7.45 -16.42
N TYR A 33 9.08 7.13 -15.32
CA TYR A 33 7.63 7.27 -15.26
C TYR A 33 7.22 8.75 -15.21
N SER A 34 6.49 9.19 -16.23
CA SER A 34 6.04 10.58 -16.36
C SER A 34 4.99 10.97 -15.33
N HIS A 35 4.20 10.02 -14.83
CA HIS A 35 3.11 10.29 -13.90
C HIS A 35 3.46 9.87 -12.47
N VAL A 36 3.17 10.74 -11.50
CA VAL A 36 3.38 10.48 -10.06
C VAL A 36 2.64 9.21 -9.61
N VAL A 37 1.44 8.96 -10.13
CA VAL A 37 0.67 7.75 -9.80
C VAL A 37 1.41 6.47 -10.21
N GLN A 38 2.06 6.45 -11.38
CA GLN A 38 2.83 5.29 -11.82
C GLN A 38 4.06 5.05 -10.94
N ARG A 39 4.71 6.15 -10.48
CA ARG A 39 5.81 6.07 -9.52
C ARG A 39 5.33 5.50 -8.18
N ALA A 40 4.18 5.95 -7.68
CA ALA A 40 3.58 5.41 -6.47
C ALA A 40 3.22 3.92 -6.61
N ASP A 41 2.71 3.50 -7.78
CA ASP A 41 2.35 2.11 -8.06
C ASP A 41 3.53 1.14 -8.00
N ILE A 42 4.70 1.52 -8.53
CA ILE A 42 5.88 0.68 -8.39
C ILE A 42 6.49 0.80 -6.99
N PHE A 43 6.45 1.98 -6.38
CA PHE A 43 7.09 2.21 -5.09
C PHE A 43 6.41 1.46 -3.95
N ARG A 44 5.08 1.32 -3.95
CA ARG A 44 4.36 0.51 -2.95
C ARG A 44 4.85 -0.94 -2.92
N ILE A 45 5.17 -1.50 -4.09
CA ILE A 45 5.68 -2.87 -4.22
C ILE A 45 7.11 -2.94 -3.70
N ILE A 46 7.95 -1.95 -4.04
CA ILE A 46 9.33 -1.86 -3.57
C ILE A 46 9.39 -1.80 -2.03
N LEU A 47 8.53 -1.00 -1.40
CA LEU A 47 8.49 -0.88 0.07
C LEU A 47 8.22 -2.21 0.75
N VAL A 48 7.17 -2.93 0.31
CA VAL A 48 6.82 -4.24 0.88
C VAL A 48 7.89 -5.29 0.58
N TYR A 49 8.52 -5.24 -0.60
CA TYR A 49 9.61 -6.14 -0.95
C TYR A 49 10.85 -5.95 -0.07
N LEU A 50 11.24 -4.71 0.20
CA LEU A 50 12.46 -4.39 0.97
C LEU A 50 12.26 -4.52 2.48
N PHE A 51 11.11 -4.06 2.99
CA PHE A 51 10.90 -3.90 4.43
C PHE A 51 9.84 -4.84 5.01
N GLY A 52 9.11 -5.58 4.17
CA GLY A 52 7.95 -6.34 4.59
C GLY A 52 6.81 -5.45 5.10
N GLY A 53 5.97 -6.01 5.95
CA GLY A 53 4.81 -5.31 6.50
C GLY A 53 3.70 -5.09 5.47
N PHE A 54 2.88 -4.06 5.69
CA PHE A 54 1.71 -3.75 4.90
C PHE A 54 1.80 -2.34 4.32
N TYR A 55 1.55 -2.22 3.02
CA TYR A 55 1.25 -0.95 2.40
C TYR A 55 -0.27 -0.74 2.37
N LEU A 56 -0.70 0.48 2.69
CA LEU A 56 -2.10 0.89 2.62
C LEU A 56 -2.17 2.25 1.93
N ASP A 57 -3.10 2.41 0.99
CA ASP A 57 -3.39 3.72 0.42
C ASP A 57 -3.97 4.66 1.50
N MET A 58 -3.72 5.97 1.39
CA MET A 58 -4.08 6.95 2.42
C MET A 58 -5.60 7.07 2.65
N ASP A 59 -6.41 6.63 1.69
CA ASP A 59 -7.87 6.60 1.74
C ASP A 59 -8.44 5.24 2.17
N MET A 60 -7.58 4.30 2.57
CA MET A 60 -8.00 3.00 3.07
C MET A 60 -8.43 3.08 4.53
N TYR A 61 -9.58 2.46 4.81
CA TYR A 61 -10.06 2.25 6.17
C TYR A 61 -10.05 0.76 6.50
N CYS A 62 -9.18 0.34 7.41
CA CYS A 62 -9.18 -1.03 7.88
C CYS A 62 -10.44 -1.28 8.73
N LEU A 63 -11.19 -2.35 8.42
CA LEU A 63 -12.38 -2.76 9.18
C LEU A 63 -12.07 -3.79 10.30
N LYS A 64 -10.89 -4.42 10.23
CA LYS A 64 -10.39 -5.39 11.20
C LYS A 64 -8.88 -5.21 11.41
N PRO A 65 -8.34 -5.62 12.58
CA PRO A 65 -6.89 -5.68 12.77
C PRO A 65 -6.22 -6.58 11.72
N LEU A 66 -4.95 -6.30 11.43
CA LEU A 66 -4.16 -7.01 10.40
C LEU A 66 -3.24 -8.06 11.04
N ASP A 67 -3.25 -8.17 12.36
CA ASP A 67 -2.33 -8.97 13.17
C ASP A 67 -2.31 -10.46 12.76
N ASP A 68 -3.47 -11.01 12.40
CA ASP A 68 -3.59 -12.40 11.94
C ASP A 68 -2.87 -12.66 10.61
N LEU A 69 -2.67 -11.61 9.80
CA LEU A 69 -2.01 -11.69 8.50
C LEU A 69 -0.47 -11.64 8.61
N CYS A 70 0.08 -11.22 9.75
CA CYS A 70 1.52 -11.10 9.95
C CYS A 70 2.27 -12.44 9.91
N ASN A 71 1.56 -13.57 10.11
CA ASN A 71 2.15 -14.91 10.13
C ASN A 71 2.09 -15.61 8.76
N ALA A 72 1.71 -14.92 7.69
CA ALA A 72 1.64 -15.52 6.36
C ALA A 72 3.04 -15.85 5.83
N SER A 73 3.18 -17.03 5.22
CA SER A 73 4.42 -17.50 4.59
C SER A 73 4.56 -17.06 3.13
N MET A 74 3.61 -16.28 2.62
CA MET A 74 3.53 -15.83 1.23
C MET A 74 3.05 -14.39 1.14
N ALA A 75 3.28 -13.76 -0.01
CA ALA A 75 2.76 -12.42 -0.28
C ALA A 75 1.23 -12.41 -0.23
N ILE A 76 0.69 -11.41 0.46
CA ILE A 76 -0.75 -11.15 0.52
C ILE A 76 -1.04 -9.97 -0.40
N ILE A 77 -1.94 -10.16 -1.35
CA ILE A 77 -2.41 -9.11 -2.25
C ILE A 77 -3.87 -8.85 -1.94
N ALA A 78 -4.22 -7.57 -1.78
CA ALA A 78 -5.61 -7.17 -1.58
C ALA A 78 -6.37 -7.30 -2.92
N GLU A 79 -7.57 -7.87 -2.86
CA GLU A 79 -8.51 -7.88 -3.97
C GLU A 79 -9.45 -6.68 -3.83
N GLU A 80 -9.53 -5.84 -4.86
CA GLU A 80 -10.54 -4.79 -4.97
C GLU A 80 -11.88 -5.43 -5.37
N LYS A 81 -12.88 -5.34 -4.49
CA LYS A 81 -14.21 -5.92 -4.72
C LYS A 81 -15.26 -4.83 -4.83
N THR A 82 -15.87 -4.73 -6.00
CA THR A 82 -17.10 -3.96 -6.16
C THR A 82 -18.24 -4.63 -5.39
N ILE A 83 -18.75 -3.95 -4.36
CA ILE A 83 -19.86 -4.43 -3.52
C ILE A 83 -21.21 -3.87 -3.98
N SER A 84 -22.29 -4.61 -3.71
CA SER A 84 -23.65 -4.15 -3.98
C SER A 84 -24.06 -3.00 -3.06
N ASN A 85 -25.10 -2.23 -3.45
CA ASN A 85 -25.66 -1.18 -2.58
C ASN A 85 -26.19 -1.72 -1.24
N ALA A 86 -26.72 -2.95 -1.23
CA ALA A 86 -27.20 -3.59 -0.01
C ALA A 86 -26.04 -3.88 0.97
N GLU A 87 -24.93 -4.43 0.47
CA GLU A 87 -23.72 -4.67 1.26
C GLU A 87 -23.08 -3.36 1.74
N LYS A 88 -23.02 -2.34 0.87
CA LYS A 88 -22.54 -0.99 1.22
C LYS A 88 -23.29 -0.42 2.41
N ASN A 89 -24.63 -0.48 2.39
CA ASN A 89 -25.48 0.00 3.48
C ASN A 89 -25.27 -0.81 4.77
N LYS A 90 -25.16 -2.13 4.66
CA LYS A 90 -24.89 -3.02 5.81
C LYS A 90 -23.56 -2.70 6.50
N LEU A 91 -22.55 -2.32 5.73
CA LEU A 91 -21.22 -1.93 6.22
C LEU A 91 -21.13 -0.46 6.66
N GLY A 92 -22.20 0.33 6.51
CA GLY A 92 -22.21 1.75 6.87
C GLY A 92 -21.29 2.63 6.01
N LEU A 93 -20.90 2.16 4.82
CA LEU A 93 -19.93 2.84 3.96
C LEU A 93 -20.61 3.98 3.20
N LYS A 94 -20.12 5.22 3.37
CA LYS A 94 -20.70 6.41 2.69
C LYS A 94 -20.26 6.52 1.23
N GLN A 95 -19.00 6.21 0.94
CA GLN A 95 -18.44 6.27 -0.41
C GLN A 95 -18.49 4.91 -1.11
N ARG A 96 -18.49 4.92 -2.45
CA ARG A 96 -18.37 3.70 -3.25
C ARG A 96 -16.92 3.24 -3.12
N LEU A 97 -16.69 2.13 -2.41
CA LEU A 97 -15.45 1.37 -2.60
C LEU A 97 -15.47 0.98 -4.08
N ARG A 98 -14.49 1.47 -4.84
CA ARG A 98 -14.30 0.97 -6.20
C ARG A 98 -13.92 -0.51 -6.12
#